data_AF-A0AAU5RXD2-F1
#
_entry.id   AF-A0AAU5RXD2-F1
#
_cell.length_a   1.000
_cell.length_b   1.000
_cell.length_c   1.000
_cell.angle_alpha   90.00
_cell.angle_beta   90.00
_cell.angle_gamma   90.00
#
_symmetry.space_group_name_H-M   'P 1'
#
loop_
_entity.id
_entity.type
_entity.pdbx_description
1 polymer ?
#
loop_
_entity_poly.entity_id
_entity_poly.type
_entity_poly.pdbx_seq_one_letter_code
_entity_poly.pdbx_strand_id
1 'polypeptide(L)'
;MWSGVFDRFPALRVVFVEIRSYWIPPTLDALTRKNEEAGGILKLTPWEYWERNCAVTPTFMRLTDLDVRENVGIDKVMFGSDHPHAEGTWPNTEDFLRLVLDDIPEGDARAILGSNAIDFYHLDRAYLEGLGAKYGPKPAEILGQAHTVDPGVAEHLNNRNGLNKKVSYEDQRTEDAVVEDVVKALAQR
;
A
#
# COMPACT_ATOMS: atom_id res chain seq x y z
N MET A 1 12.62 4.43 -11.47
CA MET A 1 12.04 4.43 -12.84
C MET A 1 12.82 5.35 -13.77
N TRP A 2 12.88 6.66 -13.51
CA TRP A 2 13.42 7.69 -14.41
C TRP A 2 14.84 7.46 -14.96
N SER A 3 15.72 6.83 -14.18
CA SER A 3 17.09 6.49 -14.61
C SER A 3 17.17 5.31 -15.58
N GLY A 4 16.04 4.77 -16.05
CA GLY A 4 15.96 3.64 -16.99
C GLY A 4 16.36 2.29 -16.40
N VAL A 5 16.33 2.11 -15.07
CA VAL A 5 16.76 0.85 -14.43
C VAL A 5 15.94 -0.35 -14.90
N PHE A 6 14.62 -0.20 -15.00
CA PHE A 6 13.72 -1.27 -15.46
C PHE A 6 13.80 -1.51 -16.98
N ASP A 7 14.39 -0.60 -17.75
CA ASP A 7 14.68 -0.83 -19.17
C ASP A 7 15.92 -1.68 -19.37
N ARG A 8 16.92 -1.49 -18.50
CA ARG A 8 18.15 -2.31 -18.50
C ARG A 8 17.92 -3.67 -17.86
N PHE A 9 17.06 -3.73 -16.85
CA PHE A 9 16.78 -4.93 -16.08
C PHE A 9 15.26 -5.20 -16.00
N PRO A 10 14.63 -5.65 -17.09
CA PRO A 10 13.17 -5.81 -17.15
C PRO A 10 12.62 -6.87 -16.19
N ALA A 11 13.45 -7.82 -15.76
CA ALA A 11 13.09 -8.86 -14.78
C ALA A 11 13.34 -8.44 -13.32
N LEU A 12 13.92 -7.26 -13.06
CA LEU A 12 14.15 -6.79 -11.70
C LEU A 12 12.81 -6.55 -11.00
N ARG A 13 12.65 -7.11 -9.80
CA ARG A 13 11.50 -6.88 -8.94
C ARG A 13 11.87 -6.01 -7.76
N VAL A 14 11.01 -5.07 -7.41
CA VAL A 14 11.18 -4.17 -6.26
C VAL A 14 9.93 -4.22 -5.41
N VAL A 15 10.10 -4.52 -4.13
CA VAL A 15 9.03 -4.40 -3.14
C VAL A 15 9.32 -3.21 -2.24
N PHE A 16 8.31 -2.37 -2.03
CA PHE A 16 8.34 -1.29 -1.07
C PHE A 16 7.76 -1.79 0.26
N VAL A 17 8.61 -2.00 1.27
CA VAL A 17 8.22 -2.57 2.57
C VAL A 17 8.19 -1.49 3.63
N GLU A 18 7.27 -1.59 4.59
CA GLU A 18 7.15 -0.67 5.73
C GLU A 18 6.84 0.78 5.32
N ILE A 19 6.27 0.92 4.12
CA ILE A 19 5.78 2.17 3.60
C ILE A 19 4.33 2.01 3.15
N ARG A 20 3.54 3.03 3.43
CA ARG A 20 2.12 3.12 3.09
C ARG A 20 1.90 3.02 1.58
N SER A 21 0.67 2.74 1.14
CA SER A 21 0.37 2.62 -0.31
C SER A 21 -0.21 3.90 -0.91
N TYR A 22 -0.75 4.80 -0.09
CA TYR A 22 -1.46 6.00 -0.55
C TYR A 22 -0.62 6.99 -1.39
N TRP A 23 0.71 6.96 -1.30
CA TRP A 23 1.57 7.82 -2.11
C TRP A 23 1.71 7.33 -3.55
N ILE A 24 1.42 6.06 -3.82
CA ILE A 24 1.72 5.39 -5.09
C ILE A 24 0.91 6.01 -6.23
N PRO A 25 -0.44 6.07 -6.19
CA PRO A 25 -1.20 6.59 -7.32
C PRO A 25 -0.81 8.02 -7.74
N PRO A 26 -0.78 9.03 -6.83
CA PRO A 26 -0.44 10.38 -7.25
C PRO A 26 1.02 10.52 -7.71
N THR A 27 1.93 9.69 -7.19
CA THR A 27 3.34 9.69 -7.62
C THR A 27 3.49 9.12 -9.02
N LEU A 28 2.83 8.00 -9.32
CA LEU A 28 2.90 7.39 -10.65
C LEU A 28 2.20 8.25 -11.71
N ASP A 29 1.09 8.91 -11.36
CA ASP A 29 0.45 9.90 -12.24
C ASP A 29 1.38 11.08 -12.52
N ALA A 30 2.02 11.63 -11.49
CA ALA A 30 2.98 12.72 -11.65
C ALA A 30 4.16 12.32 -12.53
N LEU A 31 4.73 11.12 -12.31
CA LEU A 31 5.80 10.59 -13.15
C LEU A 31 5.35 10.36 -14.59
N THR A 32 4.10 9.92 -14.80
CA THR A 32 3.54 9.67 -16.14
C THR A 32 3.44 10.98 -16.92
N ARG A 33 2.84 12.01 -16.31
CA ARG A 33 2.80 13.37 -16.90
C ARG A 33 4.21 13.90 -17.20
N LYS A 34 5.16 13.73 -16.26
CA LYS A 34 6.54 14.16 -16.48
C LYS A 34 7.18 13.42 -17.66
N ASN A 35 6.94 12.12 -17.80
CA ASN A 35 7.47 11.34 -18.93
C ASN A 35 6.92 11.86 -20.26
N GLU A 36 5.62 12.17 -20.32
CA GLU A 36 4.98 12.76 -21.51
C GLU A 36 5.57 14.14 -21.84
N GLU A 37 5.71 15.02 -20.84
CA GLU A 37 6.36 16.34 -20.99
C GLU A 37 7.80 16.25 -21.48
N ALA A 38 8.52 15.19 -21.09
CA ALA A 38 9.89 14.93 -21.53
C ALA A 38 9.98 14.26 -22.93
N GLY A 39 8.85 14.08 -23.62
CA GLY A 39 8.80 13.47 -24.96
C GLY A 39 8.74 11.94 -24.94
N GLY A 40 8.34 11.32 -23.83
CA GLY A 40 8.16 9.87 -23.73
C GLY A 40 9.49 9.10 -23.72
N ILE A 41 10.45 9.55 -22.91
CA ILE A 41 11.82 9.00 -22.90
C ILE A 41 11.92 7.58 -22.33
N LEU A 42 10.93 7.14 -21.57
CA LEU A 42 10.85 5.79 -21.00
C LEU A 42 10.21 4.81 -21.98
N LYS A 43 10.68 3.54 -22.01
CA LYS A 43 10.10 2.52 -22.91
C LYS A 43 8.69 2.09 -22.51
N LEU A 44 8.38 2.17 -21.23
CA LEU A 44 7.06 1.93 -20.66
C LEU A 44 6.65 3.15 -19.82
N THR A 45 5.36 3.34 -19.63
CA THR A 45 4.85 4.31 -18.67
C THR A 45 5.26 3.92 -17.23
N PRO A 46 5.35 4.88 -16.29
CA PRO A 46 5.56 4.59 -14.88
C PRO A 46 4.55 3.57 -14.30
N TRP A 47 3.29 3.63 -14.73
CA TRP A 47 2.28 2.64 -14.37
C TRP A 47 2.57 1.24 -14.92
N GLU A 48 3.01 1.13 -16.17
CA GLU A 48 3.41 -0.17 -16.75
C GLU A 48 4.67 -0.74 -16.09
N TYR A 49 5.63 0.10 -15.68
CA TYR A 49 6.74 -0.37 -14.85
C TYR A 49 6.26 -0.82 -13.47
N TRP A 50 5.36 -0.06 -12.84
CA TRP A 50 4.78 -0.46 -11.56
C TRP A 50 4.14 -1.85 -11.68
N GLU A 51 3.30 -2.02 -12.70
CA GLU A 51 2.59 -3.26 -12.97
C GLU A 51 3.54 -4.45 -13.17
N ARG A 52 4.60 -4.26 -13.96
CA ARG A 52 5.54 -5.33 -14.30
C ARG A 52 6.55 -5.63 -13.20
N ASN A 53 7.01 -4.61 -12.46
CA ASN A 53 8.24 -4.70 -11.67
C ASN A 53 8.04 -4.47 -10.17
N CYS A 54 6.93 -3.87 -9.74
CA CYS A 54 6.82 -3.37 -8.37
C CYS A 54 5.68 -4.02 -7.59
N ALA A 55 5.83 -4.02 -6.27
CA ALA A 55 4.76 -4.28 -5.33
C ALA A 55 4.99 -3.49 -4.03
N VAL A 56 3.98 -3.41 -3.16
CA VAL A 56 4.05 -2.74 -1.87
C VAL A 56 3.59 -3.67 -0.76
N THR A 57 4.26 -3.57 0.37
CA THR A 57 3.85 -4.14 1.65
C THR A 57 3.58 -2.98 2.60
N PRO A 58 2.34 -2.46 2.69
CA PRO A 58 1.98 -1.47 3.67
C PRO A 58 1.93 -2.16 5.03
N THR A 59 3.08 -2.28 5.66
CA THR A 59 3.19 -2.96 6.96
C THR A 59 2.27 -2.27 7.97
N PHE A 60 1.56 -3.04 8.81
CA PHE A 60 0.49 -2.54 9.70
C PHE A 60 -0.50 -1.59 8.97
N MET A 61 -1.00 -2.02 7.81
CA MET A 61 -1.95 -1.31 6.92
C MET A 61 -2.98 -0.44 7.66
N ARG A 62 -3.21 0.77 7.15
CA ARG A 62 -4.35 1.59 7.55
C ARG A 62 -5.56 1.22 6.71
N LEU A 63 -6.74 1.62 7.18
CA LEU A 63 -7.94 1.57 6.34
C LEU A 63 -7.74 2.32 5.02
N THR A 64 -6.99 3.43 5.05
CA THR A 64 -6.66 4.19 3.84
C THR A 64 -5.72 3.49 2.88
N ASP A 65 -4.88 2.56 3.36
CA ASP A 65 -4.07 1.73 2.46
C ASP A 65 -4.97 0.74 1.68
N LEU A 66 -6.09 0.32 2.29
CA LEU A 66 -7.10 -0.54 1.68
C LEU A 66 -8.08 0.22 0.78
N ASP A 67 -8.42 1.47 1.11
CA ASP A 67 -9.27 2.32 0.27
C ASP A 67 -8.67 2.54 -1.12
N VAL A 68 -7.34 2.64 -1.21
CA VAL A 68 -6.62 2.85 -2.48
C VAL A 68 -6.14 1.56 -3.15
N ARG A 69 -6.44 0.38 -2.58
CA ARG A 69 -5.87 -0.91 -3.05
C ARG A 69 -6.16 -1.19 -4.52
N GLU A 70 -7.34 -0.81 -5.01
CA GLU A 70 -7.72 -0.98 -6.41
C GLU A 70 -6.94 -0.04 -7.33
N ASN A 71 -6.71 1.21 -6.90
CA ASN A 71 -5.88 2.15 -7.64
C ASN A 71 -4.41 1.73 -7.69
N VAL A 72 -3.91 1.09 -6.63
CA VAL A 72 -2.54 0.55 -6.55
C VAL A 72 -2.39 -0.73 -7.37
N GLY A 73 -3.48 -1.44 -7.62
CA GLY A 73 -3.50 -2.80 -8.15
C GLY A 73 -3.55 -3.81 -7.00
N ILE A 74 -4.68 -4.52 -6.87
CA ILE A 74 -4.92 -5.45 -5.76
C ILE A 74 -3.84 -6.53 -5.67
N ASP A 75 -3.31 -6.98 -6.80
CA ASP A 75 -2.27 -7.99 -6.91
C ASP A 75 -0.86 -7.46 -6.52
N LYS A 76 -0.72 -6.15 -6.30
CA LYS A 76 0.52 -5.49 -5.89
C LYS A 76 0.59 -5.20 -4.40
N VAL A 77 -0.48 -5.45 -3.65
CA VAL A 77 -0.55 -5.16 -2.21
C VAL A 77 -0.32 -6.44 -1.42
N MET A 78 0.65 -6.43 -0.50
CA MET A 78 0.96 -7.56 0.38
C MET A 78 0.88 -7.14 1.85
N PHE A 79 0.44 -8.04 2.72
CA PHE A 79 0.45 -7.80 4.16
C PHE A 79 1.84 -7.97 4.78
N GLY A 80 2.17 -7.12 5.76
CA GLY A 80 3.31 -7.27 6.64
C GLY A 80 2.92 -6.91 8.07
N SER A 81 3.36 -7.71 9.04
CA SER A 81 3.00 -7.53 10.46
C SER A 81 3.93 -6.59 11.23
N ASP A 82 5.12 -6.31 10.71
CA ASP A 82 6.25 -5.62 11.34
C ASP A 82 6.70 -6.21 12.68
N HIS A 83 6.64 -7.52 12.85
CA HIS A 83 7.14 -8.11 14.09
C HIS A 83 8.67 -7.96 14.17
N PRO A 84 9.26 -7.48 15.30
CA PRO A 84 8.65 -7.20 16.61
C PRO A 84 8.49 -5.69 16.94
N HIS A 85 8.46 -4.81 15.94
CA HIS A 85 8.42 -3.37 16.13
C HIS A 85 7.17 -2.89 16.89
N ALA A 86 7.27 -1.72 17.52
CA ALA A 86 6.25 -1.21 18.44
C ALA A 86 4.97 -0.78 17.72
N GLU A 87 5.11 -0.29 16.49
CA GLU A 87 4.06 0.03 15.53
C GLU A 87 3.44 -1.21 14.89
N GLY A 88 4.13 -2.35 14.94
CA GLY A 88 3.69 -3.62 14.41
C GLY A 88 2.38 -4.13 15.02
N THR A 89 1.86 -5.21 14.43
CA THR A 89 0.55 -5.76 14.80
C THR A 89 0.61 -6.77 15.94
N TRP A 90 1.79 -7.31 16.24
CA TRP A 90 1.97 -8.27 17.34
C TRP A 90 1.77 -7.61 18.73
N PRO A 91 1.17 -8.31 19.72
CA PRO A 91 0.63 -9.68 19.69
C PRO A 91 -0.80 -9.80 19.16
N ASN A 92 -1.43 -8.69 18.77
CA ASN A 92 -2.84 -8.60 18.38
C ASN A 92 -3.03 -8.68 16.86
N THR A 93 -2.23 -9.49 16.14
CA THR A 93 -2.28 -9.53 14.68
C THR A 93 -3.64 -10.00 14.15
N GLU A 94 -4.26 -10.99 14.78
CA GLU A 94 -5.60 -11.43 14.37
C GLU A 94 -6.67 -10.35 14.59
N ASP A 95 -6.65 -9.67 15.74
CA ASP A 95 -7.56 -8.56 16.02
C ASP A 95 -7.38 -7.42 15.03
N PHE A 96 -6.13 -7.09 14.70
CA PHE A 96 -5.80 -6.11 13.68
C PHE A 96 -6.39 -6.51 12.32
N LEU A 97 -6.27 -7.79 11.92
CA LEU A 97 -6.83 -8.28 10.66
C LEU A 97 -8.36 -8.18 10.64
N ARG A 98 -9.03 -8.49 11.76
CA ARG A 98 -10.48 -8.32 11.91
C ARG A 98 -10.91 -6.87 11.71
N LEU A 99 -10.14 -5.91 12.22
CA LEU A 99 -10.43 -4.48 12.07
C LEU A 99 -10.22 -3.98 10.63
N VAL A 100 -9.11 -4.35 9.98
CA VAL A 100 -8.80 -3.81 8.65
C VAL A 100 -9.53 -4.53 7.52
N LEU A 101 -9.79 -5.83 7.64
CA LEU A 101 -10.38 -6.63 6.56
C LEU A 101 -11.90 -6.83 6.69
N ASP A 102 -12.56 -6.16 7.63
CA ASP A 102 -13.97 -6.42 7.99
C ASP A 102 -14.90 -6.38 6.77
N ASP A 103 -14.77 -5.34 5.96
CA ASP A 103 -15.59 -5.06 4.77
C ASP A 103 -14.85 -5.36 3.45
N ILE A 104 -13.73 -6.08 3.51
CA ILE A 104 -12.93 -6.41 2.32
C ILE A 104 -13.44 -7.72 1.70
N PRO A 105 -13.64 -7.78 0.37
CA PRO A 105 -14.00 -9.03 -0.30
C PRO A 105 -13.01 -10.16 0.03
N GLU A 106 -13.50 -11.38 0.23
CA GLU A 106 -12.64 -12.51 0.62
C GLU A 106 -11.50 -12.75 -0.38
N GLY A 107 -11.74 -12.55 -1.69
CA GLY A 107 -10.71 -12.67 -2.72
C GLY A 107 -9.56 -11.68 -2.51
N ASP A 108 -9.87 -10.41 -2.27
CA ASP A 108 -8.90 -9.35 -1.98
C ASP A 108 -8.13 -9.65 -0.69
N ALA A 109 -8.84 -10.08 0.36
CA ALA A 109 -8.21 -10.44 1.64
C ALA A 109 -7.21 -11.60 1.46
N ARG A 110 -7.57 -12.64 0.71
CA ARG A 110 -6.66 -13.76 0.39
C ARG A 110 -5.48 -13.33 -0.46
N ALA A 111 -5.70 -12.41 -1.40
CA ALA A 111 -4.66 -11.84 -2.23
C ALA A 111 -3.62 -11.12 -1.38
N ILE A 112 -4.07 -10.17 -0.56
CA ILE A 112 -3.24 -9.34 0.31
C ILE A 112 -2.50 -10.19 1.34
N LEU A 113 -3.18 -11.16 1.98
CA LEU A 113 -2.58 -11.97 3.04
C LEU A 113 -1.67 -13.10 2.56
N GLY A 114 -1.72 -13.48 1.27
CA GLY A 114 -1.02 -14.67 0.82
C GLY A 114 -0.68 -14.71 -0.66
N SER A 115 -1.69 -14.77 -1.53
CA SER A 115 -1.43 -15.17 -2.93
C SER A 115 -0.55 -14.17 -3.69
N ASN A 116 -0.64 -12.87 -3.38
CA ASN A 116 0.21 -11.86 -4.00
C ASN A 116 1.68 -12.10 -3.67
N ALA A 117 2.00 -12.45 -2.42
CA ALA A 117 3.38 -12.79 -2.03
C ALA A 117 3.86 -14.07 -2.71
N ILE A 118 3.00 -15.08 -2.83
CA ILE A 118 3.32 -16.32 -3.55
C ILE A 118 3.72 -16.02 -4.99
N ASP A 119 2.92 -15.22 -5.70
CA ASP A 119 3.14 -14.88 -7.11
C ASP A 119 4.34 -13.94 -7.30
N PHE A 120 4.47 -12.91 -6.46
CA PHE A 120 5.52 -11.91 -6.58
C PHE A 120 6.91 -12.47 -6.23
N TYR A 121 7.01 -13.42 -5.30
CA TYR A 121 8.28 -14.04 -4.93
C TYR A 121 8.53 -15.39 -5.60
N HIS A 122 7.61 -15.87 -6.45
CA HIS A 122 7.68 -17.18 -7.11
C HIS A 122 7.83 -18.34 -6.11
N LEU A 123 7.03 -18.31 -5.05
CA LEU A 123 7.07 -19.35 -4.01
C LEU A 123 6.25 -20.58 -4.42
N ASP A 124 6.51 -21.71 -3.76
CA ASP A 124 5.74 -22.93 -3.98
C ASP A 124 4.30 -22.75 -3.48
N ARG A 125 3.40 -22.50 -4.43
CA ARG A 125 1.97 -22.29 -4.19
C ARG A 125 1.32 -23.49 -3.52
N ALA A 126 1.53 -24.70 -4.03
CA ALA A 126 0.86 -25.88 -3.52
C ALA A 126 1.25 -26.17 -2.07
N TYR A 127 2.55 -26.01 -1.76
CA TYR A 127 3.05 -26.15 -0.40
C TYR A 127 2.47 -25.09 0.55
N LEU A 128 2.52 -23.82 0.16
CA LEU A 128 2.06 -22.72 1.01
C LEU A 128 0.54 -22.68 1.19
N GLU A 129 -0.23 -23.03 0.16
CA GLU A 129 -1.69 -23.21 0.28
C GLU A 129 -2.02 -24.38 1.22
N GLY A 130 -1.26 -25.47 1.18
CA GLY A 130 -1.39 -26.57 2.14
C GLY A 130 -1.11 -26.15 3.59
N LEU A 131 -0.08 -25.33 3.81
CA LEU A 131 0.19 -24.76 5.14
C LEU A 131 -0.88 -23.77 5.57
N GLY A 132 -1.33 -22.89 4.68
CA GLY A 132 -2.39 -21.92 4.93
C GLY A 132 -3.71 -22.60 5.31
N ALA A 133 -4.07 -23.69 4.62
CA ALA A 133 -5.25 -24.47 4.96
C ALA A 133 -5.16 -25.16 6.34
N LYS A 134 -3.94 -25.50 6.79
CA LYS A 134 -3.70 -26.19 8.05
C LYS A 134 -3.56 -25.25 9.25
N TYR A 135 -2.91 -24.11 9.06
CA TYR A 135 -2.46 -23.22 10.14
C TYR A 135 -2.94 -21.77 10.00
N GLY A 136 -3.39 -21.36 8.82
CA GLY A 136 -3.87 -20.01 8.58
C GLY A 136 -5.26 -19.76 9.19
N PRO A 137 -5.61 -18.50 9.48
CA PRO A 137 -6.95 -18.16 9.91
C PRO A 137 -7.96 -18.42 8.79
N LYS A 138 -9.16 -18.81 9.17
CA LYS A 138 -10.28 -18.98 8.24
C LYS A 138 -10.89 -17.60 7.95
N PRO A 139 -11.44 -17.39 6.74
CA PRO A 139 -12.14 -16.15 6.42
C PRO A 139 -13.21 -15.78 7.46
N ALA A 140 -13.99 -16.76 7.94
CA ALA A 140 -15.03 -16.54 8.95
C ALA A 140 -14.50 -16.12 10.34
N GLU A 141 -13.21 -16.29 10.62
CA GLU A 141 -12.56 -15.86 11.86
C GLU A 141 -12.07 -14.41 11.79
N ILE A 142 -12.04 -13.83 10.58
CA ILE A 142 -11.46 -12.51 10.28
C ILE A 142 -12.50 -11.55 9.68
N LEU A 143 -13.17 -11.95 8.59
CA LEU A 143 -14.08 -11.09 7.83
C LEU A 143 -15.44 -10.93 8.54
N GLY A 144 -15.96 -9.70 8.58
CA GLY A 144 -17.17 -9.37 9.32
C GLY A 144 -17.05 -9.54 10.85
N GLN A 145 -15.83 -9.65 11.38
CA GLN A 145 -15.55 -9.90 12.80
C GLN A 145 -15.00 -8.68 13.56
N ALA A 146 -14.94 -7.48 12.97
CA ALA A 146 -14.43 -6.29 13.68
C ALA A 146 -15.17 -6.02 15.00
N HIS A 147 -16.48 -6.29 15.03
CA HIS A 147 -17.32 -6.16 16.22
C HIS A 147 -16.90 -7.04 17.40
N THR A 148 -16.07 -8.07 17.18
CA THR A 148 -15.57 -8.97 18.22
C THR A 148 -14.28 -8.46 18.88
N VAL A 149 -13.66 -7.43 18.32
CA VAL A 149 -12.37 -6.92 18.79
C VAL A 149 -12.56 -6.06 20.04
N ASP A 150 -11.74 -6.30 21.06
CA ASP A 150 -11.73 -5.50 22.27
C ASP A 150 -11.46 -4.02 21.96
N PRO A 151 -12.29 -3.07 22.44
CA PRO A 151 -12.10 -1.65 22.15
C PRO A 151 -10.75 -1.08 22.60
N GLY A 152 -10.18 -1.59 23.69
CA GLY A 152 -8.85 -1.19 24.16
C GLY A 152 -7.74 -1.68 23.23
N VAL A 153 -7.87 -2.88 22.67
CA VAL A 153 -6.98 -3.37 21.60
C VAL A 153 -7.09 -2.50 20.35
N ALA A 154 -8.31 -2.17 19.92
CA ALA A 154 -8.52 -1.29 18.76
C ALA A 154 -7.90 0.11 18.97
N GLU A 155 -8.05 0.68 20.17
CA GLU A 155 -7.43 1.95 20.55
C GLU A 155 -5.90 1.86 20.55
N HIS A 156 -5.32 0.80 21.13
CA HIS A 156 -3.87 0.58 21.12
C HIS A 156 -3.31 0.50 19.70
N LEU A 157 -3.96 -0.27 18.81
CA LEU A 157 -3.60 -0.38 17.41
C LEU A 157 -3.65 0.99 16.73
N ASN A 158 -4.74 1.73 16.92
CA ASN A 158 -4.86 3.09 16.39
C ASN A 158 -3.74 4.02 16.88
N ASN A 159 -3.37 3.95 18.15
CA ASN A 159 -2.31 4.79 18.72
C ASN A 159 -0.91 4.43 18.19
N ARG A 160 -0.60 3.14 17.98
CA ARG A 160 0.74 2.72 17.53
C ARG A 160 0.97 2.88 16.04
N ASN A 161 -0.04 2.62 15.21
CA ASN A 161 0.13 2.55 13.76
C ASN A 161 -0.74 3.55 12.99
N GLY A 162 -1.65 4.24 13.68
CA GLY A 162 -2.58 5.16 13.06
C GLY A 162 -3.60 4.44 12.19
N LEU A 163 -4.08 3.27 12.60
CA LEU A 163 -5.08 2.44 11.91
C LEU A 163 -6.17 3.24 11.17
N ASN A 164 -6.79 4.18 11.88
CA ASN A 164 -7.89 5.02 11.37
C ASN A 164 -7.42 6.41 10.88
N LYS A 165 -6.12 6.64 10.79
CA LYS A 165 -5.57 7.94 10.36
C LYS A 165 -5.84 8.12 8.87
N LYS A 166 -6.78 9.02 8.58
CA LYS A 166 -7.10 9.45 7.23
C LYS A 166 -5.87 10.03 6.54
N VAL A 167 -5.78 9.80 5.23
CA VAL A 167 -4.84 10.51 4.37
C VAL A 167 -5.48 11.84 4.06
N SER A 168 -4.75 12.92 4.34
CA SER A 168 -5.13 14.25 3.86
C SER A 168 -4.22 14.59 2.70
N TYR A 169 -4.83 14.78 1.54
CA TYR A 169 -4.21 15.40 0.37
C TYR A 169 -4.60 16.88 0.22
N GLU A 170 -5.43 17.39 1.12
CA GLU A 170 -5.79 18.81 1.23
C GLU A 170 -4.64 19.60 1.87
N ASP A 171 -3.43 19.42 1.33
CA ASP A 171 -2.26 20.21 1.71
C ASP A 171 -2.00 21.26 0.63
N GLN A 172 -2.82 22.30 0.64
CA GLN A 172 -2.70 23.43 -0.29
C GLN A 172 -1.55 24.37 0.07
N ARG A 173 -0.79 24.13 1.15
CA ARG A 173 0.26 25.04 1.62
C ARG A 173 1.29 25.39 0.54
N THR A 174 1.59 24.46 -0.36
CA THR A 174 2.54 24.72 -1.46
C THR A 174 1.92 25.61 -2.53
N GLU A 175 0.67 25.35 -2.92
CA GLU A 175 -0.07 26.17 -3.90
C GLU A 175 -0.32 27.57 -3.34
N ASP A 176 -0.73 27.67 -2.07
CA ASP A 176 -0.90 28.90 -1.34
C ASP A 176 0.40 29.71 -1.28
N ALA A 177 1.53 29.05 -0.96
CA ALA A 177 2.84 29.71 -0.91
C ALA A 177 3.29 30.20 -2.29
N VAL A 178 3.05 29.43 -3.36
CA VAL A 178 3.37 29.85 -4.74
C VAL A 178 2.50 31.04 -5.15
N VAL A 179 1.20 31.02 -4.84
CA VAL A 179 0.30 32.15 -5.10
C VAL A 179 0.78 33.38 -4.32
N GLU A 180 1.14 33.22 -3.05
CA GLU A 180 1.66 34.30 -2.21
C GLU A 180 2.95 34.90 -2.78
N ASP A 181 3.91 34.07 -3.20
CA ASP A 181 5.16 34.49 -3.82
C ASP A 181 4.94 35.21 -5.15
N VAL A 182 4.02 34.71 -5.99
CA VAL A 182 3.66 35.34 -7.26
C VAL A 182 3.01 36.71 -7.02
N VAL A 183 2.09 36.81 -6.08
CA VAL A 183 1.44 38.08 -5.71
C VAL A 183 2.48 39.08 -5.21
N LYS A 184 3.41 38.67 -4.34
CA LYS A 184 4.51 39.52 -3.84
C LYS A 184 5.43 39.98 -4.97
N ALA A 185 5.80 39.09 -5.89
CA ALA A 185 6.67 39.43 -7.02
C ALA A 185 6.03 40.43 -7.99
N LEU A 186 4.71 40.34 -8.21
CA LEU A 186 3.97 41.27 -9.06
C LEU A 186 3.77 42.64 -8.41
N ALA A 187 3.62 42.71 -7.08
CA ALA A 187 3.45 43.96 -6.33
C ALA A 187 4.73 44.81 -6.23
N GLN A 188 5.89 44.27 -6.62
CA GLN A 188 7.19 44.96 -6.62
C GLN A 188 7.56 45.59 -7.98
N ARG A 189 6.65 45.55 -8.96
CA ARG A 189 6.78 46.21 -10.28
C ARG A 189 5.90 47.45 -10.35
#